data_AF-A0A7Y2JUV8-F1
#
_entry.id   AF-A0A7Y2JUV8-F1
#
_cell.length_a   1.000
_cell.length_b   1.000
_cell.length_c   1.000
_cell.angle_alpha   90.00
_cell.angle_beta   90.00
_cell.angle_gamma   90.00
#
_symmetry.space_group_name_H-M   'P 1'
#
loop_
_entity.id
_entity.type
_entity.pdbx_description
1 polymer ?
#
loop_
_entity_poly.entity_id
_entity_poly.type
_entity_poly.pdbx_seq_one_letter_code
_entity_poly.pdbx_strand_id
1 'polypeptide(L)'
;MSEPDRTAPRTHSADAKPRRMKNVFSNWSAFFFTAVVAFFLSPFVVRSLGDNAYGAWVLLSSLVGYMGLLDLGVRGAVTRYIAKFHAENNHQQSSRLATSAFIIFCIAGLLAILLAVLLA
;
A
#
# COMPACT_ATOMS: atom_id res chain seq x y z
N MET A 1 43.70 -26.38 33.05
CA MET A 1 43.62 -26.06 31.61
C MET A 1 42.16 -25.75 31.32
N SER A 2 41.81 -24.48 31.37
CA SER A 2 40.45 -23.99 31.60
C SER A 2 39.64 -23.95 30.30
N GLU A 3 38.48 -24.60 30.29
CA GLU A 3 37.43 -24.37 29.30
C GLU A 3 36.95 -22.92 29.40
N PRO A 4 36.95 -22.13 28.32
CA PRO A 4 36.26 -20.86 28.31
C PRO A 4 34.79 -21.12 28.02
N ASP A 5 33.98 -20.91 29.06
CA ASP A 5 32.53 -20.81 29.06
C ASP A 5 32.01 -19.98 27.86
N ARG A 6 31.20 -20.64 27.02
CA ARG A 6 30.54 -20.06 25.82
C ARG A 6 29.08 -19.71 26.06
N THR A 7 28.64 -19.54 27.31
CA THR A 7 27.26 -19.14 27.63
C THR A 7 27.15 -17.65 27.95
N ALA A 8 27.23 -16.81 26.91
CA ALA A 8 26.82 -15.41 27.03
C ALA A 8 25.93 -15.00 25.85
N PRO A 9 24.61 -14.77 26.06
CA PRO A 9 23.78 -14.17 25.03
C PRO A 9 24.17 -12.70 24.88
N ARG A 10 24.76 -12.35 23.73
CA ARG A 10 25.03 -10.94 23.39
C ARG A 10 23.73 -10.25 22.98
N THR A 11 22.92 -9.87 23.96
CA THR A 11 21.83 -8.91 23.78
C THR A 11 22.37 -7.50 23.95
N HIS A 12 22.69 -6.84 22.84
CA HIS A 12 22.79 -5.37 22.81
C HIS A 12 21.98 -4.83 21.63
N SER A 13 20.65 -4.84 21.83
CA SER A 13 19.68 -4.01 21.10
C SER A 13 19.84 -2.56 21.58
N ALA A 14 20.66 -1.75 20.91
CA ALA A 14 20.83 -0.35 21.31
C ALA A 14 21.02 0.66 20.18
N ASP A 15 20.58 0.39 18.94
CA ASP A 15 20.67 1.38 17.83
C ASP A 15 19.44 1.39 16.89
N ALA A 16 18.22 1.36 17.45
CA ALA A 16 16.98 1.26 16.67
C ALA A 16 16.08 2.52 16.68
N LYS A 17 16.58 3.68 17.11
CA LYS A 17 15.73 4.85 17.43
C LYS A 17 15.55 5.92 16.32
N PRO A 18 16.56 6.34 15.52
CA PRO A 18 16.36 7.48 14.60
C PRO A 18 15.70 7.13 13.25
N ARG A 19 15.64 5.85 12.86
CA ARG A 19 15.15 5.45 11.53
C ARG A 19 13.62 5.24 11.45
N ARG A 20 12.96 4.91 12.56
CA ARG A 20 11.49 4.73 12.59
C ARG A 20 10.74 6.06 12.42
N MET A 21 11.24 7.14 13.03
CA MET A 21 10.61 8.47 12.91
C MET A 21 10.64 8.98 11.47
N LYS A 22 11.74 8.77 10.74
CA LYS A 22 11.87 9.21 9.35
C LYS A 22 10.87 8.51 8.41
N ASN A 23 10.62 7.22 8.63
CA ASN A 23 9.62 6.46 7.86
C ASN A 23 8.19 6.88 8.17
N VAL A 24 7.88 7.11 9.46
CA VAL A 24 6.57 7.64 9.86
C VAL A 24 6.35 9.01 9.25
N PHE A 25 7.36 9.89 9.31
CA PHE A 25 7.28 11.22 8.72
C PHE A 25 7.08 11.14 7.20
N SER A 26 7.83 10.30 6.48
CA SER A 26 7.66 10.12 5.03
C SER A 26 6.26 9.65 4.64
N ASN A 27 5.67 8.72 5.40
CA ASN A 27 4.31 8.26 5.15
C ASN A 27 3.30 9.38 5.44
N TRP A 28 3.49 10.11 6.54
CA TRP A 28 2.61 11.21 6.92
C TRP A 28 2.68 12.40 5.95
N SER A 29 3.86 12.69 5.39
CA SER A 29 4.04 13.67 4.32
C SER A 29 3.24 13.28 3.07
N ALA A 30 3.29 12.00 2.68
CA ALA A 30 2.54 11.51 1.53
C ALA A 30 1.02 11.61 1.77
N PHE A 31 0.56 11.27 2.98
CA PHE A 31 -0.83 11.41 3.37
C PHE A 31 -1.28 12.88 3.34
N PHE A 32 -0.49 13.78 3.95
CA PHE A 32 -0.76 15.21 3.95
C PHE A 32 -0.81 15.78 2.53
N PHE A 33 0.17 15.45 1.68
CA PHE A 33 0.18 15.87 0.29
C PHE A 33 -1.07 15.37 -0.46
N THR A 34 -1.45 14.12 -0.27
CA THR A 34 -2.66 13.54 -0.86
C THR A 34 -3.92 14.29 -0.40
N ALA A 35 -4.03 14.62 0.88
CA ALA A 35 -5.15 15.38 1.43
C ALA A 35 -5.22 16.80 0.86
N VAL A 36 -4.08 17.49 0.75
CA VAL A 36 -3.99 18.82 0.14
C VAL A 36 -4.42 18.77 -1.33
N VAL A 37 -3.91 17.81 -2.10
CA VAL A 37 -4.31 17.63 -3.51
C VAL A 37 -5.81 17.37 -3.61
N ALA A 38 -6.36 16.47 -2.80
CA ALA A 38 -7.80 16.17 -2.80
C ALA A 38 -8.65 17.39 -2.43
N PHE A 39 -8.21 18.19 -1.46
CA PHE A 39 -8.89 19.41 -1.03
C PHE A 39 -8.95 20.46 -2.14
N PHE A 40 -7.89 20.65 -2.92
CA PHE A 40 -7.89 21.57 -4.07
C PHE A 40 -8.58 20.99 -5.31
N LEU A 41 -8.56 19.67 -5.47
CA LEU A 41 -9.23 19.00 -6.58
C LEU A 41 -10.75 19.00 -6.41
N SER A 42 -11.25 18.86 -5.18
CA SER A 42 -12.70 18.89 -4.88
C SER A 42 -13.43 20.11 -5.46
N PRO A 43 -13.02 21.38 -5.19
CA PRO A 43 -13.69 22.54 -5.75
C PRO A 43 -13.53 22.64 -7.26
N PHE A 44 -12.42 22.16 -7.83
CA PHE A 44 -12.23 22.10 -9.29
C PHE A 44 -13.23 21.15 -9.95
N VAL A 45 -13.41 19.95 -9.38
CA VAL A 45 -14.36 18.94 -9.86
C VAL A 45 -15.78 19.48 -9.76
N VAL A 46 -16.18 20.04 -8.61
CA VAL A 46 -17.52 20.66 -8.43
C VAL A 46 -17.78 21.74 -9.47
N ARG A 47 -16.81 22.63 -9.70
CA ARG A 47 -16.98 23.77 -10.61
C ARG A 47 -16.97 23.38 -12.09
N SER A 48 -16.32 22.27 -12.43
CA SER A 48 -16.27 21.73 -13.80
C SER A 48 -17.51 20.89 -14.14
N LEU A 49 -18.01 20.09 -13.19
CA LEU A 49 -19.09 19.12 -13.41
C LEU A 49 -20.48 19.71 -13.10
N GLY A 50 -20.58 20.73 -12.24
CA GLY A 50 -21.86 21.20 -11.71
C GLY A 50 -22.49 20.23 -10.70
N ASP A 51 -23.55 20.66 -10.02
CA ASP A 51 -24.12 19.96 -8.85
C ASP A 51 -24.56 18.52 -9.16
N ASN A 52 -25.16 18.28 -10.34
CA ASN A 52 -25.68 16.96 -10.72
C ASN A 52 -24.56 15.94 -10.97
N ALA A 53 -23.49 16.32 -11.68
CA ALA A 53 -22.39 15.40 -11.97
C ALA A 53 -21.43 15.25 -10.79
N TYR A 54 -21.40 16.19 -9.84
CA TYR A 54 -20.70 16.00 -8.57
C TYR A 54 -21.33 14.89 -7.72
N GLY A 55 -22.67 14.79 -7.68
CA GLY A 55 -23.36 13.68 -6.99
C GLY A 55 -22.96 12.31 -7.54
N ALA A 56 -22.95 12.16 -8.87
CA ALA A 56 -22.48 10.95 -9.53
C ALA A 56 -20.99 10.67 -9.26
N TRP A 57 -20.15 11.71 -9.27
CA TRP A 57 -18.72 11.61 -8.93
C TRP A 57 -18.50 11.09 -7.51
N VAL A 58 -19.26 11.58 -6.52
CA VAL A 58 -19.15 11.14 -5.12
C VAL A 58 -19.58 9.67 -4.98
N LEU A 59 -20.65 9.25 -5.66
CA LEU A 59 -21.09 7.85 -5.66
C LEU A 59 -20.03 6.92 -6.29
N LEU A 60 -19.48 7.30 -7.45
CA LEU A 60 -18.40 6.56 -8.10
C LEU A 60 -17.15 6.52 -7.22
N SER A 61 -16.77 7.65 -6.61
CA SER A 61 -15.61 7.73 -5.71
C SER A 61 -15.79 6.84 -4.47
N SER A 62 -17.01 6.76 -3.95
CA SER A 62 -17.33 5.87 -2.83
C SER A 62 -17.23 4.41 -3.24
N LEU A 63 -17.73 4.05 -4.43
CA LEU A 63 -17.60 2.72 -5.01
C LEU A 63 -16.12 2.32 -5.21
N VAL A 64 -15.31 3.23 -5.76
CA VAL A 64 -13.86 3.05 -5.89
C VAL A 64 -13.18 2.96 -4.51
N GLY A 65 -13.65 3.72 -3.53
CA GLY A 65 -13.21 3.62 -2.14
C GLY A 65 -13.43 2.22 -1.58
N TYR A 66 -14.60 1.62 -1.82
CA TYR A 66 -14.88 0.23 -1.44
C TYR A 66 -14.01 -0.79 -2.17
N MET A 67 -13.56 -0.52 -3.41
CA MET A 67 -12.56 -1.38 -4.07
C MET A 67 -11.23 -1.41 -3.30
N GLY A 68 -10.89 -0.37 -2.55
CA GLY A 68 -9.75 -0.41 -1.63
C GLY A 68 -9.88 -1.48 -0.55
N LEU A 69 -11.10 -1.81 -0.13
CA LEU A 69 -11.38 -2.90 0.80
C LEU A 69 -11.22 -4.28 0.15
N LEU A 70 -11.54 -4.39 -1.15
CA LEU A 70 -11.37 -5.61 -1.95
C LEU A 70 -9.90 -5.99 -2.19
N ASP A 71 -8.97 -5.05 -2.05
CA ASP A 71 -7.52 -5.34 -2.08
C ASP A 71 -7.11 -6.23 -0.88
N LEU A 72 -7.96 -6.40 0.15
CA LEU A 72 -7.75 -7.28 1.32
C LEU A 72 -6.36 -7.15 1.98
N GLY A 73 -5.73 -5.98 1.85
CA GLY A 73 -4.39 -5.72 2.38
C GLY A 73 -3.24 -6.32 1.57
N VAL A 74 -3.49 -6.81 0.34
CA VAL A 74 -2.45 -7.30 -0.59
C VAL A 74 -1.38 -6.23 -0.79
N ARG A 75 -1.78 -4.97 -0.99
CA ARG A 75 -0.85 -3.83 -1.10
C ARG A 75 0.08 -3.70 0.11
N GLY A 76 -0.48 -3.79 1.32
CA GLY A 76 0.28 -3.73 2.56
C GLY A 76 1.25 -4.92 2.73
N ALA A 77 0.79 -6.13 2.38
CA ALA A 77 1.63 -7.33 2.38
C ALA A 77 2.79 -7.18 1.39
N VAL A 78 2.51 -6.77 0.15
CA VAL A 78 3.52 -6.55 -0.89
C VAL A 78 4.57 -5.54 -0.42
N THR A 79 4.15 -4.37 0.09
CA THR A 79 5.10 -3.38 0.64
C THR A 79 5.97 -3.97 1.75
N ARG A 80 5.38 -4.71 2.69
CA ARG A 80 6.11 -5.33 3.81
C ARG A 80 7.13 -6.37 3.34
N TYR A 81 6.73 -7.27 2.46
CA TYR A 81 7.59 -8.36 2.00
C TYR A 81 8.65 -7.87 1.01
N ILE A 82 8.35 -6.91 0.13
CA ILE A 82 9.37 -6.27 -0.71
C ILE A 82 10.42 -5.58 0.17
N ALA A 83 10.01 -4.82 1.19
CA ALA A 83 10.95 -4.20 2.12
C ALA A 83 11.82 -5.23 2.85
N LYS A 84 11.25 -6.39 3.21
CA LYS A 84 11.98 -7.52 3.80
C LYS A 84 13.01 -8.11 2.83
N PHE A 85 12.59 -8.47 1.61
CA PHE A 85 13.48 -9.08 0.62
C PHE A 85 14.54 -8.13 0.09
N HIS A 86 14.25 -6.82 0.05
CA HIS A 86 15.22 -5.79 -0.28
C HIS A 86 16.34 -5.71 0.78
N ALA A 87 16.00 -5.82 2.07
CA ALA A 87 17.00 -5.88 3.14
C ALA A 87 17.87 -7.16 3.08
N GLU A 88 17.32 -8.26 2.57
CA GLU A 88 18.01 -9.54 2.38
C GLU A 88 18.80 -9.63 1.03
N ASN A 89 18.83 -8.55 0.22
CA ASN A 89 19.40 -8.51 -1.14
C ASN A 89 18.86 -9.58 -2.12
N ASN A 90 17.73 -10.20 -1.80
CA ASN A 90 17.15 -11.29 -2.59
C ASN A 90 16.15 -10.75 -3.62
N HIS A 91 16.68 -10.28 -4.74
CA HIS A 91 15.91 -9.68 -5.83
C HIS A 91 14.96 -10.67 -6.50
N GLN A 92 15.32 -11.96 -6.53
CA GLN A 92 14.52 -13.00 -7.19
C GLN A 92 13.20 -13.26 -6.44
N GLN A 93 13.22 -13.29 -5.11
CA GLN A 93 12.00 -13.46 -4.31
C GLN A 93 11.09 -12.22 -4.35
N SER A 94 11.68 -11.02 -4.43
CA SER A 94 10.92 -9.77 -4.60
C SER A 94 10.12 -9.76 -5.91
N SER A 95 10.75 -10.18 -7.01
CA SER A 95 10.10 -10.25 -8.33
C SER A 95 8.98 -11.29 -8.35
N ARG A 96 9.21 -12.47 -7.73
CA ARG A 96 8.18 -13.52 -7.63
C ARG A 96 6.95 -13.06 -6.87
N LEU A 97 7.14 -12.36 -5.74
CA LEU A 97 6.04 -11.77 -4.98
C LEU A 97 5.28 -10.70 -5.77
N ALA A 98 5.99 -9.78 -6.43
CA ALA A 98 5.37 -8.76 -7.25
C ALA A 98 4.53 -9.39 -8.37
N THR A 99 5.05 -10.46 -8.99
CA THR A 99 4.34 -11.22 -10.02
C THR A 99 3.10 -11.90 -9.46
N SER A 100 3.19 -12.54 -8.29
CA SER A 100 2.02 -13.15 -7.63
C SER A 100 0.93 -12.13 -7.32
N ALA A 101 1.30 -10.97 -6.78
CA ALA A 101 0.35 -9.89 -6.52
C ALA A 101 -0.28 -9.38 -7.82
N PHE A 102 0.53 -9.20 -8.87
CA PHE A 102 0.06 -8.79 -10.19
C PHE A 102 -0.96 -9.77 -10.77
N ILE A 103 -0.69 -11.08 -10.69
CA ILE A 103 -1.62 -12.13 -11.16
C ILE A 103 -2.94 -12.07 -10.38
N ILE A 104 -2.90 -11.90 -9.06
CA ILE A 104 -4.12 -11.77 -8.24
C ILE A 104 -4.96 -10.57 -8.71
N PHE A 105 -4.33 -9.42 -8.95
CA PHE A 105 -5.03 -8.24 -9.47
C PHE A 105 -5.53 -8.43 -10.90
N CYS A 106 -4.79 -9.13 -11.77
CA CYS A 106 -5.25 -9.46 -13.12
C CYS A 106 -6.51 -10.35 -13.07
N ILE A 107 -6.53 -11.38 -12.22
CA ILE A 107 -7.71 -12.25 -12.06
C ILE A 107 -8.89 -11.45 -11.51
N ALA A 108 -8.67 -10.64 -10.46
CA ALA A 108 -9.71 -9.80 -9.88
C ALA A 108 -10.28 -8.80 -10.91
N GLY A 109 -9.41 -8.16 -11.70
CA GLY A 109 -9.81 -7.24 -12.77
C GLY A 109 -10.58 -7.94 -13.89
N LEU A 110 -10.16 -9.14 -14.29
CA LEU A 110 -10.84 -9.92 -15.32
C LEU A 110 -12.23 -10.38 -14.85
N LEU A 111 -12.36 -10.79 -13.58
CA LEU A 111 -13.67 -11.07 -12.96
C LEU A 111 -14.55 -9.83 -12.91
N ALA A 112 -14.00 -8.67 -12.55
CA ALA A 112 -14.75 -7.40 -12.53
C ALA A 112 -15.28 -7.02 -13.92
N ILE A 113 -14.47 -7.18 -14.98
CA ILE A 113 -14.91 -6.94 -16.36
C ILE A 113 -16.02 -7.92 -16.75
N LEU A 114 -15.87 -9.21 -16.44
CA LEU A 114 -16.90 -10.21 -16.73
C LEU A 114 -18.23 -9.89 -16.05
N LEU A 115 -18.20 -9.51 -14.77
CA LEU A 115 -19.40 -9.09 -14.04
C LEU A 115 -20.03 -7.83 -14.64
N ALA A 116 -19.21 -6.84 -15.02
CA ALA A 116 -19.70 -5.62 -15.65
C ALA A 116 -20.38 -5.90 -17.00
N VAL A 117 -19.80 -6.78 -17.82
CA VAL A 117 -20.41 -7.21 -19.10
C VAL A 117 -21.70 -7.99 -18.88
N LEU A 118 -21.80 -8.78 -17.81
CA LEU A 118 -23.00 -9.57 -17.52
C LEU A 118 -24.15 -8.71 -16.96
N LEU A 119 -23.82 -7.61 -16.28
CA LEU A 119 -24.79 -6.64 -15.77
C LEU A 119 -25.25 -5.60 -16.80
N ALA A 120 -24.46 -5.37 -17.85
CA ALA A 120 -24.74 -4.43 -18.94
C ALA A 120 -25.69 -5.04 -19.98
#